data_AF-A0A0E2LMZ6-F1
#
_entry.id   AF-A0A0E2LMZ6-F1
#
_cell.length_a   1.000
_cell.length_b   1.000
_cell.length_c   1.000
_cell.angle_alpha   90.00
_cell.angle_beta   90.00
_cell.angle_gamma   90.00
#
_symmetry.space_group_name_H-M   'P 1'
#
loop_
_entity.id
_entity.type
_entity.pdbx_description
1 polymer ?
#
loop_
_entity_poly.entity_id
_entity_poly.type
_entity_poly.pdbx_seq_one_letter_code
_entity_poly.pdbx_strand_id
1 'polypeptide(L)'
;MITNDMIKREFIHRTVGSGFHRISKMQERAAARSYTGGTGYMRSHFASVPLAVEKPGERYALRTLDYTRFLDIKYAKGAAYRSSGRAPLYNRVVWGVLYRNVIPALKYEFTSRTRERIREDLSAINQP
;
A
#
# COMPACT_ATOMS: atom_id res chain seq x y z
N MET A 1 -5.03 13.67 -27.07
CA MET A 1 -3.91 12.79 -27.49
C MET A 1 -3.26 12.17 -26.25
N ILE A 2 -3.12 10.84 -26.17
CA ILE A 2 -2.53 10.16 -25.00
C ILE A 2 -1.00 10.18 -25.14
N THR A 3 -0.30 10.74 -24.14
CA THR A 3 1.17 10.86 -24.13
C THR A 3 1.82 9.72 -23.34
N ASN A 4 3.10 9.43 -23.63
CA ASN A 4 3.88 8.46 -22.85
C ASN A 4 4.02 8.87 -21.37
N ASP A 5 4.00 10.17 -21.08
CA ASP A 5 4.06 10.67 -19.70
C ASP A 5 2.77 10.33 -18.94
N MET A 6 1.59 10.51 -19.56
CA MET A 6 0.31 10.10 -18.98
C MET A 6 0.29 8.60 -18.66
N ILE A 7 0.77 7.76 -19.59
CA ILE A 7 0.84 6.30 -19.40
C ILE A 7 1.75 5.93 -18.21
N LYS A 8 2.91 6.60 -18.07
CA LYS A 8 3.83 6.38 -16.95
C LYS A 8 3.21 6.77 -15.62
N ARG A 9 2.58 7.96 -15.54
CA ARG A 9 1.93 8.44 -14.32
C ARG A 9 0.81 7.49 -13.88
N GLU A 10 0.01 7.03 -14.84
CA GLU A 10 -1.09 6.10 -14.59
C GLU A 10 -0.57 4.73 -14.11
N PHE A 11 0.51 4.22 -14.71
CA PHE A 11 1.16 3.00 -14.24
C PHE A 11 1.63 3.11 -12.79
N ILE A 12 2.34 4.20 -12.44
CA ILE A 12 2.82 4.46 -11.08
C ILE A 12 1.63 4.56 -10.13
N HIS A 13 0.60 5.32 -10.51
CA HIS A 13 -0.60 5.51 -9.71
C HIS A 13 -1.30 4.19 -9.37
N ARG A 14 -1.54 3.34 -10.38
CA ARG A 14 -2.16 2.02 -10.18
C ARG A 14 -1.31 1.11 -9.31
N THR A 15 0.00 1.09 -9.54
CA THR A 15 0.93 0.21 -8.82
C THR A 15 1.04 0.59 -7.34
N VAL A 16 1.23 1.89 -7.06
CA VAL A 16 1.33 2.40 -5.69
C VAL A 16 -0.03 2.30 -4.98
N GLY A 17 -1.11 2.70 -5.64
CA GLY A 17 -2.47 2.62 -5.08
C GLY A 17 -2.87 1.19 -4.70
N SER A 18 -2.61 0.21 -5.58
CA SER A 18 -2.82 -1.21 -5.28
C SER A 18 -1.99 -1.69 -4.08
N GLY A 19 -0.71 -1.27 -4.02
CA GLY A 19 0.16 -1.54 -2.89
C GLY A 19 -0.38 -1.00 -1.56
N PHE A 20 -0.82 0.26 -1.54
CA PHE A 20 -1.33 0.91 -0.33
C PHE A 20 -2.65 0.30 0.14
N HIS A 21 -3.53 -0.07 -0.80
CA HIS A 21 -4.75 -0.83 -0.49
C HIS A 21 -4.42 -2.18 0.16
N ARG A 22 -3.40 -2.86 -0.36
CA ARG A 22 -2.94 -4.12 0.22
C ARG A 22 -2.38 -3.94 1.63
N ILE A 23 -1.60 -2.88 1.87
CA ILE A 23 -1.09 -2.52 3.19
C ILE A 23 -2.26 -2.32 4.16
N SER A 24 -3.23 -1.47 3.81
CA SER A 24 -4.42 -1.18 4.62
C SER A 24 -5.18 -2.45 4.99
N LYS A 25 -5.52 -3.31 4.02
CA LYS A 25 -6.18 -4.60 4.30
C LYS A 25 -5.37 -5.52 5.20
N MET A 26 -4.04 -5.55 5.03
CA MET A 26 -3.17 -6.38 5.87
C MET A 26 -3.08 -5.83 7.30
N GLN A 27 -3.02 -4.51 7.46
CA GLN A 27 -3.05 -3.84 8.76
C GLN A 27 -4.39 -4.05 9.47
N GLU A 28 -5.51 -3.90 8.77
CA GLU A 28 -6.85 -4.18 9.31
C GLU A 28 -6.95 -5.62 9.84
N ARG A 29 -6.53 -6.60 9.04
CA ARG A 29 -6.53 -8.02 9.44
C ARG A 29 -5.59 -8.30 10.62
N ALA A 30 -4.41 -7.69 10.64
CA ALA A 30 -3.48 -7.82 11.76
C ALA A 30 -4.06 -7.19 13.03
N ALA A 31 -4.69 -6.03 12.92
CA ALA A 31 -5.35 -5.34 14.01
C ALA A 31 -6.49 -6.20 14.60
N ALA A 32 -7.39 -6.69 13.75
CA ALA A 32 -8.51 -7.52 14.14
C ALA A 32 -8.11 -8.83 14.84
N ARG A 33 -6.99 -9.45 14.44
CA ARG A 33 -6.52 -10.71 15.03
C ARG A 33 -5.78 -10.54 16.36
N SER A 34 -5.06 -9.44 16.54
CA SER A 34 -4.11 -9.32 17.65
C SER A 34 -4.51 -8.30 18.71
N TYR A 35 -5.43 -7.39 18.40
CA TYR A 35 -5.93 -6.39 19.34
C TYR A 35 -7.44 -6.58 19.53
N THR A 36 -7.80 -7.76 20.04
CA THR A 36 -9.17 -8.10 20.42
C THR A 36 -9.50 -7.49 21.78
N GLY A 37 -9.99 -6.24 21.79
CA GLY A 37 -10.36 -5.49 22.98
C GLY A 37 -10.28 -3.97 22.79
N GLY A 38 -11.20 -3.21 23.40
CA GLY A 38 -11.28 -1.75 23.29
C GLY A 38 -12.30 -1.25 22.26
N THR A 39 -12.14 0.00 21.81
CA THR A 39 -13.14 0.77 21.03
C THR A 39 -13.27 0.38 19.55
N GLY A 40 -12.42 -0.51 19.03
CA GLY A 40 -12.38 -0.87 17.61
C GLY A 40 -11.80 0.20 16.68
N TYR A 41 -11.40 1.37 17.21
CA TYR A 41 -10.90 2.51 16.44
C TYR A 41 -9.69 2.16 15.55
N MET A 42 -8.78 1.30 16.04
CA MET A 42 -7.60 0.90 15.27
C MET A 42 -7.99 0.13 14.00
N ARG A 43 -8.99 -0.76 14.09
CA ARG A 43 -9.51 -1.50 12.94
C ARG A 43 -10.18 -0.55 11.95
N SER A 44 -11.06 0.34 12.41
CA SER A 44 -11.73 1.30 11.54
C SER A 44 -10.76 2.26 10.87
N HIS A 45 -9.70 2.67 11.58
CA HIS A 45 -8.65 3.52 11.03
C HIS A 45 -7.92 2.82 9.88
N PHE A 46 -7.49 1.56 10.06
CA PHE A 46 -6.82 0.80 9.00
C PHE A 46 -7.75 0.40 7.85
N ALA A 47 -9.06 0.26 8.09
CA ALA A 47 -10.04 -0.02 7.04
C ALA A 47 -10.23 1.16 6.08
N SER A 48 -9.96 2.39 6.53
CA SER A 48 -9.99 3.56 5.66
C SER A 48 -8.77 3.56 4.72
N VAL A 49 -8.99 3.59 3.41
CA VAL A 49 -7.89 3.51 2.42
C VAL A 49 -6.96 4.72 2.59
N PRO A 50 -5.68 4.50 2.89
CA PRO A 50 -4.77 5.54 3.34
C PRO A 50 -4.01 6.23 2.20
N LEU A 51 -4.65 6.39 1.03
CA LEU A 51 -3.99 6.97 -0.13
C LEU A 51 -4.33 8.46 -0.24
N ALA A 52 -3.42 9.32 0.21
CA ALA A 52 -3.43 10.72 -0.18
C ALA A 52 -2.47 10.89 -1.37
N VAL A 53 -3.04 11.12 -2.55
CA VAL A 53 -2.28 11.49 -3.75
C VAL A 53 -2.33 13.00 -3.85
N GLU A 54 -1.22 13.67 -3.52
CA GLU A 54 -1.12 15.12 -3.73
C GLU A 54 -1.13 15.42 -5.24
N LYS A 55 -0.31 14.68 -6.00
CA LYS A 55 -0.26 14.71 -7.46
C LYS A 55 0.15 13.33 -8.02
N PRO A 56 -0.60 12.76 -8.98
CA PRO A 56 -0.24 11.49 -9.60
C PRO A 56 1.15 11.54 -10.24
N GLY A 57 2.04 10.67 -9.77
CA GLY A 57 3.41 10.55 -10.27
C GLY A 57 4.45 11.40 -9.53
N GLU A 58 4.06 12.22 -8.55
CA GLU A 58 4.99 13.02 -7.75
C GLU A 58 5.11 12.45 -6.33
N ARG A 59 4.08 12.68 -5.49
CA ARG A 59 4.12 12.32 -4.07
C ARG A 59 2.91 11.49 -3.67
N TYR A 60 3.21 10.34 -3.08
CA TYR A 60 2.24 9.42 -2.50
C TYR A 60 2.44 9.37 -0.99
N ALA A 61 1.45 9.80 -0.24
CA ALA A 61 1.47 9.72 1.22
C ALA A 61 0.61 8.54 1.67
N LEU A 62 1.24 7.63 2.43
CA LEU A 62 0.56 6.55 3.12
C LEU A 62 0.15 7.03 4.51
N ARG A 63 -1.14 7.15 4.77
CA ARG A 63 -1.64 7.38 6.13
C ARG A 63 -1.52 6.11 6.97
N THR A 64 -0.66 6.12 7.99
CA THR A 64 -0.59 5.08 9.01
C THR A 64 -0.76 5.74 10.38
N LEU A 65 -1.08 4.97 11.43
CA LEU A 65 -1.00 5.51 12.78
C LEU A 65 0.48 5.78 13.10
N ASP A 66 0.81 7.00 13.56
CA ASP A 66 2.19 7.41 13.87
C ASP A 66 2.91 6.41 14.80
N TYR A 67 2.13 5.77 15.67
CA TYR A 67 2.64 4.82 16.65
C TYR A 67 2.58 3.35 16.22
N THR A 68 2.26 3.01 14.97
CA THR A 68 2.22 1.59 14.52
C THR A 68 3.56 0.88 14.74
N ARG A 69 4.68 1.56 14.52
CA ARG A 69 6.01 0.98 14.75
C ARG A 69 6.25 0.73 16.25
N PHE A 70 5.77 1.61 17.12
CA PHE A 70 5.88 1.41 18.56
C PHE A 70 5.00 0.25 19.04
N LEU A 71 3.85 0.01 18.42
CA LEU A 71 3.05 -1.19 18.69
C LEU A 71 3.82 -2.46 18.31
N ASP A 72 4.44 -2.49 17.12
CA ASP A 72 5.29 -3.61 16.71
C ASP A 72 6.41 -3.89 17.74
N ILE A 73 7.05 -2.83 18.27
CA ILE A 73 8.14 -2.94 19.26
C ILE A 73 7.60 -3.39 20.63
N LYS A 74 6.56 -2.73 21.14
CA LYS A 74 5.98 -2.99 22.47
C LYS A 74 5.48 -4.42 22.61
N TYR A 75 4.88 -4.96 21.54
CA TYR A 75 4.31 -6.31 21.54
C TYR A 75 5.24 -7.37 20.96
N ALA A 76 6.48 -7.01 20.60
CA ALA A 76 7.52 -7.98 20.30
C ALA A 76 7.92 -8.73 21.58
N LYS A 77 7.49 -9.99 21.74
CA LYS A 77 7.99 -10.88 22.79
C LYS A 77 9.20 -11.69 22.29
N GLY A 78 10.32 -11.62 23.02
CA GLY A 78 11.47 -12.55 22.89
C GLY A 78 12.73 -11.99 22.20
N ALA A 79 13.88 -12.64 22.43
CA ALA A 79 15.24 -12.23 22.05
C ALA A 79 15.54 -12.15 20.53
N ALA A 80 14.57 -12.48 19.69
CA ALA A 80 14.65 -12.19 18.28
C ALA A 80 13.69 -11.03 17.98
N TYR A 81 14.26 -9.93 17.49
CA TYR A 81 13.58 -8.86 16.75
C TYR A 81 12.75 -9.37 15.53
N ARG A 82 12.65 -10.70 15.36
CA ARG A 82 11.90 -11.45 14.36
C ARG A 82 10.67 -12.12 14.99
N SER A 83 9.64 -11.32 15.23
CA SER A 83 8.28 -11.61 14.74
C SER A 83 7.70 -13.03 14.93
N SER A 84 7.59 -13.57 16.15
CA SER A 84 6.73 -14.74 16.39
C SER A 84 5.55 -14.49 17.32
N GLY A 85 5.53 -13.34 18.03
CA GLY A 85 4.60 -13.12 19.15
C GLY A 85 3.20 -12.63 18.80
N ARG A 86 3.05 -11.48 18.15
CA ARG A 86 1.74 -10.90 17.78
C ARG A 86 1.90 -9.67 16.89
N ALA A 87 0.96 -9.52 15.95
CA ALA A 87 0.65 -8.34 15.13
C ALA A 87 1.80 -7.56 14.48
N PRO A 88 2.37 -8.02 13.35
CA PRO A 88 3.12 -7.11 12.50
C PRO A 88 2.14 -6.10 11.86
N LEU A 89 2.12 -4.86 12.33
CA LEU A 89 1.32 -3.76 11.77
C LEU A 89 2.14 -2.88 10.84
N TYR A 90 3.42 -2.67 11.14
CA TYR A 90 4.27 -1.77 10.37
C TYR A 90 5.32 -2.55 9.57
N ASN A 91 6.30 -3.16 10.24
CA ASN A 91 7.54 -3.53 9.57
C ASN A 91 7.32 -4.60 8.49
N ARG A 92 6.60 -5.68 8.83
CA ARG A 92 6.30 -6.76 7.86
C ARG A 92 5.14 -6.43 6.92
N VAL A 93 4.25 -5.50 7.27
CA VAL A 93 3.10 -5.16 6.42
C VAL A 93 3.45 -4.07 5.44
N VAL A 94 3.89 -2.90 5.92
CA VAL A 94 4.27 -1.77 5.08
C VAL A 94 5.47 -2.12 4.21
N TRP A 95 6.63 -2.40 4.81
CA TRP A 95 7.83 -2.72 4.03
C TRP A 95 7.72 -4.04 3.29
N GLY A 96 7.04 -5.04 3.87
CA GLY A 96 6.81 -6.30 3.18
C GLY A 96 6.01 -6.13 1.89
N VAL A 97 5.00 -5.24 1.87
CA VAL A 97 4.26 -4.95 0.64
C VAL A 97 5.11 -4.12 -0.33
N LEU A 98 5.79 -3.09 0.17
CA LEU A 98 6.61 -2.21 -0.67
C LEU A 98 7.73 -2.98 -1.38
N TYR A 99 8.55 -3.72 -0.64
CA TYR A 99 9.71 -4.41 -1.21
C TYR A 99 9.36 -5.65 -2.03
N ARG A 100 8.24 -6.33 -1.74
CA ARG A 100 7.89 -7.56 -2.46
C ARG A 100 6.93 -7.35 -3.62
N ASN A 101 6.25 -6.20 -3.70
CA ASN A 101 5.21 -5.99 -4.70
C ASN A 101 5.39 -4.64 -5.40
N VAL A 102 5.38 -3.54 -4.65
CA VAL A 102 5.36 -2.20 -5.27
C VAL A 102 6.67 -1.91 -5.99
N ILE A 103 7.81 -2.02 -5.31
CA ILE A 103 9.13 -1.71 -5.89
C ILE A 103 9.47 -2.66 -7.06
N PRO A 104 9.29 -4.00 -6.94
CA PRO A 104 9.50 -4.90 -8.07
C PRO A 104 8.58 -4.60 -9.26
N ALA A 105 7.29 -4.33 -9.02
CA ALA A 105 6.36 -3.98 -10.09
C ALA A 105 6.80 -2.70 -10.81
N LEU A 106 7.15 -1.65 -10.06
CA LEU A 106 7.66 -0.41 -10.64
C LEU A 106 8.92 -0.62 -11.48
N LYS A 107 9.80 -1.55 -11.09
CA LYS A 107 11.07 -1.82 -11.76
C LYS A 107 10.91 -2.70 -13.01
N TYR A 108 10.03 -3.69 -12.97
CA TYR A 108 10.01 -4.78 -13.96
C TYR A 108 8.71 -4.91 -14.75
N GLU A 109 7.59 -4.40 -14.25
CA GLU A 109 6.27 -4.61 -14.86
C GLU A 109 5.87 -3.51 -15.86
N PHE A 110 6.70 -2.48 -16.03
CA PHE A 110 6.48 -1.43 -17.04
C PHE A 110 6.91 -1.87 -18.45
N THR A 111 6.25 -2.92 -18.95
CA THR A 111 6.51 -3.53 -20.27
C THR A 111 5.69 -2.88 -21.39
N SER A 112 6.00 -3.18 -22.65
CA SER A 112 5.22 -2.72 -23.82
C SER A 112 3.75 -3.12 -23.73
N ARG A 113 3.47 -4.37 -23.33
CA ARG A 113 2.10 -4.86 -23.12
C ARG A 113 1.36 -4.06 -22.04
N THR A 114 2.04 -3.73 -20.93
CA THR A 114 1.44 -2.90 -19.86
C THR A 114 1.12 -1.50 -20.36
N ARG A 115 2.01 -0.91 -21.18
CA ARG A 115 1.81 0.42 -21.77
C ARG A 115 0.62 0.46 -22.73
N GLU A 116 0.50 -0.54 -23.60
CA GLU A 116 -0.61 -0.65 -24.55
C GLU A 116 -1.94 -0.75 -23.80
N ARG A 117 -2.04 -1.65 -22.82
CA ARG A 117 -3.24 -1.79 -21.99
C ARG A 117 -3.63 -0.49 -21.28
N ILE A 118 -2.66 0.23 -20.69
CA ILE A 118 -2.94 1.52 -20.04
C ILE A 118 -3.40 2.55 -21.06
N ARG A 119 -2.84 2.53 -22.28
CA ARG A 119 -3.25 3.42 -23.36
C ARG A 119 -4.69 3.16 -23.79
N GLU A 120 -5.08 1.89 -23.93
CA GLU A 120 -6.46 1.49 -24.22
C GLU A 120 -7.41 1.96 -23.11
N ASP A 121 -7.09 1.70 -21.84
CA ASP A 121 -7.89 2.13 -20.70
C ASP A 121 -8.07 3.67 -20.67
N LEU A 122 -6.97 4.41 -20.87
CA LEU A 122 -7.02 5.88 -20.94
C LEU A 122 -7.81 6.38 -22.15
N SER A 123 -7.83 5.63 -23.26
CA SER A 123 -8.62 6.01 -24.44
C SER A 123 -10.11 5.79 -24.22
N ALA A 124 -10.49 4.70 -23.56
CA ALA A 124 -11.89 4.38 -23.23
C ALA A 124 -12.50 5.40 -22.26
N ILE A 125 -11.73 5.87 -21.27
CA ILE A 125 -12.20 6.90 -20.32
C ILE A 125 -12.41 8.27 -20.99
N ASN A 126 -11.68 8.55 -22.07
CA ASN A 126 -11.74 9.83 -22.79
C ASN A 126 -12.63 9.77 -24.05
N GLN A 127 -13.36 8.67 -24.27
CA GLN A 127 -14.40 8.62 -25.29
C GLN A 127 -15.70 9.22 -24.71
N PRO A 128 -16.35 10.16 -25.41
CA PRO A 128 -17.58 10.80 -24.97
C PRO A 128 -18.79 9.84 -24.99
#